data_AF-A0A7R8ZS23-F1
#
_entry.id   AF-A0A7R8ZS23-F1
#
_cell.length_a   1.000
_cell.length_b   1.000
_cell.length_c   1.000
_cell.angle_alpha   90.00
_cell.angle_beta   90.00
_cell.angle_gamma   90.00
#
_symmetry.space_group_name_H-M   'P 1'
#
loop_
_entity.id
_entity.type
_entity.pdbx_description
1 polymer ?
#
loop_
_entity_poly.entity_id
_entity_poly.type
_entity_poly.pdbx_seq_one_letter_code
_entity_poly.pdbx_strand_id
1 'polypeptide(L)'
;MVLVKLSSVLEADKSIVSQVQILSLAEGSPYETLHSFVASAIGPYFKSYVRETGKAERDGDKMAPAVEKKMAELEMGLLHLQQNIDIPEVTLPIHPAVVAVVKRAAEENRKATLADFGDKLDDASFLNQLQNGVSRWIREIQKVTRLDRDPSSGTTLQEVSFWLNLERALLRLQERRESQEVQLTLEVLKHGKRFHTVSFDTDTGLKQALDTVNDHNTLMKDFPVNDLLSATELERIRRSLLAIFNHFRKIKSTKYPTFRALKLVEAISRDLSNQLLKVRERV
;
A
#
# COMPACT_ATOMS: atom_id res chain seq x y z
N MET A 1 2.03 -5.47 -28.33
CA MET A 1 3.37 -5.41 -28.95
C MET A 1 3.72 -3.98 -29.29
N VAL A 2 4.86 -3.48 -28.83
CA VAL A 2 5.37 -2.12 -29.08
C VAL A 2 6.66 -2.22 -29.86
N LEU A 3 6.80 -1.39 -30.90
CA LEU A 3 7.99 -1.29 -31.74
C LEU A 3 8.68 0.04 -31.44
N VAL A 4 9.89 -0.02 -30.91
CA VAL A 4 10.70 1.16 -30.58
C VAL A 4 11.73 1.34 -31.68
N LYS A 5 11.76 2.53 -32.30
CA LYS A 5 12.81 2.87 -33.28
C LYS A 5 14.12 3.16 -32.55
N LEU A 6 15.22 2.59 -33.04
CA LEU A 6 16.56 2.85 -32.51
C LEU A 6 17.17 4.16 -33.06
N SER A 7 16.65 4.65 -34.18
CA SER A 7 17.05 5.88 -34.87
C SER A 7 15.85 6.78 -35.13
N SER A 8 16.10 8.07 -35.38
CA SER A 8 15.05 9.05 -35.72
C SER A 8 14.32 8.71 -37.03
N VAL A 9 15.01 8.05 -37.96
CA VAL A 9 14.50 7.68 -39.30
C VAL A 9 14.84 6.22 -39.58
N LEU A 10 13.95 5.53 -40.30
CA LEU A 10 14.18 4.18 -40.81
C LEU A 10 14.80 4.29 -42.21
N GLU A 11 15.97 3.71 -42.37
CA GLU A 11 16.75 3.66 -43.61
C GLU A 11 16.36 2.40 -44.41
N ALA A 12 16.02 2.58 -45.69
CA ALA A 12 15.52 1.51 -46.56
C ALA A 12 16.61 0.51 -46.99
N ASP A 13 17.86 0.94 -46.92
CA ASP A 13 19.08 0.22 -47.26
C ASP A 13 19.62 -0.64 -46.10
N LYS A 14 19.08 -0.47 -44.89
CA LYS A 14 19.42 -1.27 -43.70
C LYS A 14 18.31 -2.26 -43.37
N SER A 15 18.69 -3.40 -42.80
CA SER A 15 17.70 -4.38 -42.30
C SER A 15 16.79 -3.75 -41.24
N ILE A 16 15.50 -4.10 -41.24
CA ILE A 16 14.54 -3.64 -40.21
C ILE A 16 14.94 -4.13 -38.82
N VAL A 17 15.56 -5.31 -38.73
CA VAL A 17 15.97 -5.94 -37.47
C VAL A 17 17.03 -5.12 -36.73
N SER A 18 17.88 -4.38 -37.44
CA SER A 18 18.90 -3.52 -36.82
C SER A 18 18.38 -2.13 -36.45
N GLN A 19 17.13 -1.81 -36.78
CA GLN A 19 16.56 -0.46 -36.63
C GLN A 19 15.41 -0.40 -35.64
N VAL A 20 14.88 -1.56 -35.22
CA VAL A 20 13.68 -1.64 -34.39
C VAL A 20 13.89 -2.62 -33.24
N GLN A 21 13.53 -2.18 -32.03
CA GLN A 21 13.39 -3.04 -30.85
C GLN A 21 11.94 -3.44 -30.67
N ILE A 22 11.70 -4.74 -30.46
CA ILE A 22 10.37 -5.29 -30.23
C ILE A 22 10.18 -5.53 -28.74
N LEU A 23 9.17 -4.91 -28.15
CA LEU A 23 8.77 -5.12 -26.76
C LEU A 23 7.37 -5.74 -26.73
N SER A 24 7.26 -6.94 -26.17
CA SER A 24 5.96 -7.58 -25.95
C SER A 24 5.40 -7.15 -24.60
N LEU A 25 4.50 -6.17 -24.59
CA LEU A 25 3.69 -5.87 -23.41
C LEU A 25 2.64 -6.98 -23.26
N ALA A 26 2.76 -7.80 -22.22
CA ALA A 26 1.81 -8.87 -21.92
C ALA A 26 0.46 -8.29 -21.43
N GLU A 27 -0.62 -9.08 -21.52
CA GLU A 27 -1.97 -8.68 -21.06
C GLU A 27 -2.14 -8.66 -19.53
N GLY A 28 -1.08 -8.94 -18.77
CA GLY A 28 -1.08 -8.88 -17.30
C GLY A 28 -1.03 -7.45 -16.75
N SER A 29 -0.94 -7.32 -15.42
CA SER A 29 -0.77 -6.02 -14.77
C SER A 29 0.45 -5.29 -15.37
N PRO A 30 0.36 -3.99 -15.71
CA PRO A 30 1.51 -3.23 -16.22
C PRO A 30 2.71 -3.31 -15.28
N TYR A 31 2.49 -3.37 -13.97
CA TYR A 31 3.55 -3.55 -12.97
C TYR A 31 4.20 -4.93 -13.05
N GLU A 32 3.42 -5.96 -13.41
CA GLU A 32 3.92 -7.31 -13.62
C GLU A 32 4.89 -7.39 -14.80
N THR A 33 4.41 -6.87 -15.92
CA THR A 33 5.16 -6.79 -17.17
C THR A 33 6.42 -5.93 -17.02
N LEU A 34 6.32 -4.75 -16.40
CA LEU A 34 7.45 -3.85 -16.20
C LEU A 34 8.52 -4.44 -15.26
N HIS A 35 8.11 -5.06 -14.16
CA HIS A 35 9.05 -5.75 -13.27
C HIS A 35 9.78 -6.88 -14.01
N SER A 36 9.05 -7.70 -14.78
CA SER A 36 9.68 -8.76 -15.57
C SER A 36 10.72 -8.19 -16.54
N PHE A 37 10.44 -7.08 -17.22
CA PHE A 37 11.43 -6.41 -18.06
C PHE A 37 12.66 -5.93 -17.28
N VAL A 38 12.46 -5.30 -16.13
CA VAL A 38 13.58 -4.78 -15.32
C VAL A 38 14.42 -5.92 -14.74
N ALA A 39 13.77 -6.91 -14.12
CA ALA A 39 14.42 -8.01 -13.43
C ALA A 39 15.09 -9.02 -14.38
N SER A 40 14.44 -9.32 -15.51
CA SER A 40 14.87 -10.42 -16.40
C SER A 40 15.61 -9.96 -17.65
N ALA A 41 15.41 -8.72 -18.12
CA ALA A 41 16.08 -8.23 -19.33
C ALA A 41 17.06 -7.09 -19.04
N ILE A 42 16.57 -5.98 -18.50
CA ILE A 42 17.36 -4.74 -18.38
C ILE A 42 18.47 -4.89 -17.33
N GLY A 43 18.14 -5.43 -16.14
CA GLY A 43 19.10 -5.63 -15.05
C GLY A 43 20.27 -6.55 -15.44
N PRO A 44 20.02 -7.76 -15.95
CA PRO A 44 21.07 -8.66 -16.41
C PRO A 44 21.90 -8.07 -17.57
N TYR A 45 21.24 -7.42 -18.54
CA TYR A 45 21.93 -6.79 -19.68
C TYR A 45 22.90 -5.68 -19.24
N PHE A 46 22.44 -4.78 -18.37
CA PHE A 46 23.27 -3.70 -17.85
C PHE A 46 24.48 -4.24 -17.07
N LYS A 47 24.26 -5.28 -16.24
CA LYS A 47 25.33 -5.94 -15.49
C LYS A 47 26.38 -6.59 -16.39
N SER A 48 25.94 -7.30 -17.44
CA SER A 48 26.86 -7.90 -18.42
C SER A 48 27.72 -6.83 -19.09
N TYR A 49 27.11 -5.71 -19.50
CA TYR A 49 27.82 -4.61 -20.13
C TYR A 49 28.85 -3.94 -19.18
N VAL A 50 28.48 -3.70 -17.92
CA VAL A 50 29.41 -3.14 -16.92
C VAL A 50 30.58 -4.09 -16.65
N ARG A 51 30.32 -5.40 -16.60
CA ARG A 51 31.35 -6.45 -16.40
C ARG A 51 32.31 -6.54 -17.58
N GLU A 52 31.82 -6.52 -18.82
CA GLU A 52 32.65 -6.59 -20.04
C GLU A 52 33.47 -5.33 -20.29
N THR A 53 32.93 -4.15 -19.95
CA THR A 53 33.61 -2.88 -20.23
C THR A 53 34.66 -2.49 -19.18
N GLY A 54 34.81 -3.26 -18.09
CA GLY A 54 35.76 -2.98 -17.00
C GLY A 54 35.53 -1.64 -16.29
N LYS A 55 34.39 -0.96 -16.55
CA LYS A 55 34.08 0.36 -15.99
C LYS A 55 33.92 0.35 -14.47
N ALA A 56 33.68 -0.81 -13.87
CA ALA A 56 33.59 -0.97 -12.42
C ALA A 56 34.93 -0.78 -11.68
N GLU A 57 36.08 -0.98 -12.34
CA GLU A 57 37.42 -0.89 -11.72
C GLU A 57 38.11 0.47 -11.93
N ARG A 58 37.56 1.36 -12.75
CA ARG A 58 38.06 2.73 -12.86
C ARG A 58 37.54 3.53 -11.65
N ASP A 59 38.43 3.81 -10.71
CA ASP A 59 38.25 4.56 -9.44
C ASP A 59 37.43 5.87 -9.49
N GLY A 60 37.01 6.34 -10.67
CA GLY A 60 36.17 7.52 -10.87
C GLY A 60 34.71 7.26 -11.30
N ASP A 61 34.34 6.09 -11.82
CA ASP A 61 33.02 5.89 -12.45
C ASP A 61 31.97 5.34 -11.47
N LYS A 62 31.62 6.14 -10.46
CA LYS A 62 30.57 5.80 -9.47
C LYS A 62 29.17 5.71 -10.09
N MET A 63 28.99 6.08 -11.37
CA MET A 63 27.68 6.04 -12.03
C MET A 63 27.20 4.63 -12.31
N ALA A 64 28.07 3.69 -12.72
CA ALA A 64 27.64 2.33 -13.01
C ALA A 64 27.05 1.60 -11.78
N PRO A 65 27.72 1.59 -10.60
CA PRO A 65 27.13 1.06 -9.37
C PRO A 65 25.89 1.83 -8.90
N ALA A 66 25.84 3.15 -9.11
CA ALA A 66 24.66 3.96 -8.76
C ALA A 66 23.44 3.63 -9.62
N VAL A 67 23.63 3.36 -10.91
CA VAL A 67 22.57 2.94 -11.82
C VAL A 67 22.10 1.51 -11.48
N GLU A 68 23.02 0.60 -11.15
CA GLU A 68 22.61 -0.73 -10.64
C GLU A 68 21.76 -0.64 -9.38
N LYS A 69 22.15 0.24 -8.44
CA LYS A 69 21.37 0.48 -7.23
C LYS A 69 19.98 1.02 -7.57
N LYS A 70 19.87 2.01 -8.46
CA LYS A 70 18.58 2.56 -8.91
C LYS A 70 17.73 1.53 -9.66
N MET A 71 18.33 0.66 -10.46
CA MET A 71 17.61 -0.43 -11.12
C MET A 71 17.06 -1.43 -10.11
N ALA A 72 17.84 -1.78 -9.08
CA ALA A 72 17.35 -2.62 -7.98
C ALA A 72 16.25 -1.94 -7.18
N GLU A 73 16.36 -0.63 -6.89
CA GLU A 73 15.30 0.16 -6.26
C GLU A 73 14.02 0.21 -7.11
N LEU A 74 14.16 0.32 -8.45
CA LEU A 74 13.03 0.31 -9.38
C LEU A 74 12.37 -1.08 -9.48
N GLU A 75 13.15 -2.16 -9.59
CA GLU A 75 12.66 -3.54 -9.53
C GLU A 75 11.83 -3.73 -8.25
N MET A 76 12.38 -3.29 -7.11
CA MET A 76 11.70 -3.34 -5.82
C MET A 76 10.42 -2.50 -5.77
N GLY A 77 10.43 -1.29 -6.32
CA GLY A 77 9.24 -0.43 -6.40
C GLY A 77 8.13 -1.03 -7.26
N LEU A 78 8.49 -1.66 -8.38
CA LEU A 78 7.54 -2.37 -9.25
C LEU A 78 6.99 -3.63 -8.57
N LEU A 79 7.84 -4.37 -7.86
CA LEU A 79 7.42 -5.51 -7.04
C LEU A 79 6.42 -5.08 -5.95
N HIS A 80 6.65 -3.95 -5.29
CA HIS A 80 5.71 -3.40 -4.31
C HIS A 80 4.34 -3.07 -4.95
N LEU A 81 4.34 -2.50 -6.15
CA LEU A 81 3.11 -2.16 -6.88
C LEU A 81 2.38 -3.40 -7.44
N GLN A 82 3.09 -4.44 -7.85
CA GLN A 82 2.49 -5.74 -8.18
C GLN A 82 1.82 -6.36 -6.96
N GLN A 83 2.46 -6.22 -5.80
CA GLN A 83 2.01 -6.78 -4.54
C GLN A 83 0.92 -5.92 -3.88
N ASN A 84 0.26 -5.02 -4.64
CA ASN A 84 -0.78 -4.13 -4.15
C ASN A 84 -1.80 -4.93 -3.33
N ILE A 85 -1.78 -4.70 -2.02
CA ILE A 85 -2.81 -5.20 -1.14
C ILE A 85 -3.89 -4.16 -1.24
N ASP A 86 -4.85 -4.38 -2.13
CA ASP A 86 -6.01 -3.51 -2.29
C ASP A 86 -6.82 -3.54 -1.00
N ILE A 87 -6.51 -2.59 -0.11
CA ILE A 87 -7.38 -2.26 1.00
C ILE A 87 -8.51 -1.45 0.38
N PRO A 88 -9.77 -1.95 0.46
CA PRO A 88 -10.88 -1.29 -0.19
C PRO A 88 -11.04 0.13 0.36
N GLU A 89 -11.12 1.12 -0.53
CA GLU A 89 -11.34 2.50 -0.13
C GLU A 89 -12.80 2.65 0.38
N VAL A 90 -12.94 3.06 1.64
CA VAL A 90 -14.26 3.26 2.25
C VAL A 90 -14.81 4.63 1.86
N THR A 91 -15.86 4.62 1.05
CA THR A 91 -16.67 5.81 0.80
C THR A 91 -17.85 5.85 1.77
N LEU A 92 -18.04 6.96 2.45
CA LEU A 92 -19.20 7.22 3.30
C LEU A 92 -20.20 8.09 2.52
N PRO A 93 -21.20 7.51 1.81
CA PRO A 93 -22.17 8.30 1.06
C PRO A 93 -23.05 9.09 2.03
N ILE A 94 -22.99 10.42 1.92
CA ILE A 94 -23.78 11.35 2.73
C ILE A 94 -25.09 11.66 2.02
N HIS A 95 -26.17 11.82 2.80
CA HIS A 95 -27.46 12.18 2.24
C HIS A 95 -27.45 13.58 1.60
N PRO A 96 -27.96 13.77 0.36
CA PRO A 96 -27.88 15.04 -0.36
C PRO A 96 -28.44 16.25 0.40
N ALA A 97 -29.48 16.05 1.22
CA ALA A 97 -30.03 17.12 2.05
C ALA A 97 -29.05 17.62 3.13
N VAL A 98 -28.22 16.74 3.71
CA VAL A 98 -27.19 17.12 4.69
C VAL A 98 -26.09 17.90 3.96
N VAL A 99 -25.66 17.43 2.79
CA VAL A 99 -24.67 18.13 1.96
C VAL A 99 -25.16 19.54 1.59
N ALA A 100 -26.43 19.67 1.21
CA ALA A 100 -27.03 20.97 0.87
C ALA A 100 -27.14 21.93 2.08
N VAL A 101 -27.35 21.39 3.29
CA VAL A 101 -27.36 22.20 4.53
C VAL A 101 -25.93 22.64 4.88
N VAL A 102 -24.96 21.74 4.82
CA VAL A 102 -23.55 22.04 5.10
C VAL A 102 -23.00 23.06 4.10
N LYS A 103 -23.34 22.93 2.81
CA LYS A 103 -22.93 23.88 1.78
C LYS A 103 -23.51 25.28 2.01
N ARG A 104 -24.80 25.40 2.34
CA ARG A 104 -25.43 26.69 2.66
C ARG A 104 -24.82 27.35 3.91
N ALA A 105 -24.57 26.57 4.96
CA ALA A 105 -23.92 27.08 6.15
C ALA A 105 -22.48 27.54 5.86
N ALA A 106 -21.74 26.81 5.02
CA ALA A 106 -20.41 27.20 4.58
C ALA A 106 -20.41 28.50 3.76
N GLU A 107 -21.40 28.70 2.87
CA GLU A 107 -21.61 29.96 2.12
C GLU A 107 -21.91 31.14 3.06
N GLU A 108 -22.55 30.88 4.20
CA GLU A 108 -22.85 31.86 5.26
C GLU A 108 -21.70 32.02 6.29
N ASN A 109 -20.51 31.45 6.03
CA ASN A 109 -19.34 31.45 6.94
C ASN A 109 -19.63 30.90 8.36
N ARG A 110 -20.59 29.98 8.48
CA ARG A 110 -20.96 29.38 9.75
C ARG A 110 -20.91 27.86 9.68
N LYS A 111 -20.77 27.22 10.84
CA LYS A 111 -20.94 25.77 10.94
C LYS A 111 -22.44 25.43 10.84
N ALA A 112 -22.77 24.41 10.05
CA ALA A 112 -24.11 23.85 10.04
C ALA A 112 -24.48 23.35 11.43
N THR A 113 -25.70 23.66 11.86
CA THR A 113 -26.25 23.29 13.17
C THR A 113 -27.58 22.57 12.98
N LEU A 114 -28.05 21.89 14.03
CA LEU A 114 -29.33 21.17 14.00
C LEU A 114 -30.52 22.05 13.59
N ALA A 115 -30.50 23.34 13.94
CA ALA A 115 -31.55 24.31 13.61
C ALA A 115 -31.77 24.47 12.09
N ASP A 116 -30.75 24.22 11.26
CA ASP A 116 -30.83 24.37 9.80
C ASP A 116 -31.69 23.32 9.10
N PHE A 117 -32.03 22.24 9.82
CA PHE A 117 -32.88 21.17 9.32
C PHE A 117 -34.37 21.46 9.54
N GLY A 118 -34.73 22.35 10.49
CA GLY A 118 -36.11 22.74 10.77
C GLY A 118 -37.05 21.52 10.95
N ASP A 119 -38.20 21.56 10.27
CA ASP A 119 -39.23 20.51 10.30
C ASP A 119 -38.75 19.14 9.80
N LYS A 120 -37.61 19.07 9.07
CA LYS A 120 -37.04 17.80 8.61
C LYS A 120 -36.44 16.97 9.75
N LEU A 121 -36.21 17.57 10.92
CA LEU A 121 -35.75 16.84 12.11
C LEU A 121 -36.80 15.86 12.65
N ASP A 122 -38.09 16.14 12.44
CA ASP A 122 -39.20 15.32 12.93
C ASP A 122 -39.76 14.38 11.84
N ASP A 123 -39.27 14.48 10.59
CA ASP A 123 -39.67 13.60 9.51
C ASP A 123 -39.11 12.18 9.71
N ALA A 124 -39.99 11.26 10.09
CA ALA A 124 -39.66 9.86 10.29
C ALA A 124 -39.10 9.18 9.03
N SER A 125 -39.50 9.61 7.82
CA SER A 125 -38.97 9.08 6.55
C SER A 125 -37.51 9.49 6.35
N PHE A 126 -37.21 10.77 6.53
CA PHE A 126 -35.85 11.31 6.45
C PHE A 126 -34.91 10.66 7.48
N LEU A 127 -35.34 10.57 8.74
CA LEU A 127 -34.55 9.91 9.78
C LEU A 127 -34.30 8.42 9.48
N ASN A 128 -35.27 7.72 8.86
CA ASN A 128 -35.10 6.32 8.42
C ASN A 128 -34.05 6.19 7.31
N GLN A 129 -34.02 7.13 6.35
CA GLN A 129 -33.02 7.13 5.28
C GLN A 129 -31.62 7.39 5.83
N LEU A 130 -31.48 8.35 6.75
CA LEU A 130 -30.21 8.62 7.44
C LEU A 130 -29.73 7.41 8.24
N GLN A 131 -30.62 6.77 9.00
CA GLN A 131 -30.29 5.57 9.77
C GLN A 131 -29.79 4.43 8.85
N ASN A 132 -30.47 4.20 7.73
CA ASN A 132 -30.03 3.21 6.73
C ASN A 132 -28.66 3.55 6.14
N GLY A 133 -28.36 4.84 5.93
CA GLY A 133 -27.05 5.33 5.51
C GLY A 133 -25.97 4.99 6.54
N VAL A 134 -26.22 5.31 7.81
CA VAL A 134 -25.31 4.98 8.92
C VAL A 134 -25.09 3.47 9.05
N SER A 135 -26.13 2.64 8.91
CA SER A 135 -25.97 1.18 8.92
C SER A 135 -25.17 0.65 7.72
N ARG A 136 -25.14 1.35 6.58
CA ARG A 136 -24.21 1.03 5.48
C ARG A 136 -22.79 1.45 5.82
N TRP A 137 -22.61 2.63 6.41
CA TRP A 137 -21.30 3.09 6.88
C TRP A 137 -20.68 2.09 7.87
N ILE A 138 -21.44 1.59 8.85
CA ILE A 138 -20.95 0.57 9.79
C ILE A 138 -20.44 -0.66 9.05
N ARG A 139 -21.18 -1.15 8.05
CA ARG A 139 -20.78 -2.33 7.25
C ARG A 139 -19.52 -2.07 6.43
N GLU A 140 -19.40 -0.92 5.78
CA GLU A 140 -18.20 -0.58 5.01
C GLU A 140 -16.98 -0.41 5.92
N ILE A 141 -17.15 0.20 7.11
CA ILE A 141 -16.09 0.32 8.11
C ILE A 141 -15.66 -1.07 8.61
N GLN A 142 -16.63 -1.93 8.94
CA GLN A 142 -16.37 -3.30 9.40
C GLN A 142 -15.60 -4.15 8.38
N LYS A 143 -15.78 -3.91 7.08
CA LYS A 143 -14.98 -4.60 6.05
C LYS A 143 -13.49 -4.30 6.17
N VAL A 144 -13.12 -3.07 6.53
CA VAL A 144 -11.71 -2.67 6.69
C VAL A 144 -11.21 -3.00 8.08
N THR A 145 -12.00 -2.80 9.14
CA THR A 145 -11.55 -3.07 10.52
C THR A 145 -11.42 -4.57 10.83
N ARG A 146 -12.12 -5.42 10.07
CA ARG A 146 -11.98 -6.89 10.12
C ARG A 146 -11.15 -7.45 8.97
N LEU A 147 -10.51 -6.58 8.18
CA LEU A 147 -9.62 -7.02 7.13
C LEU A 147 -8.42 -7.68 7.80
N ASP A 148 -8.31 -9.00 7.64
CA ASP A 148 -7.15 -9.75 8.07
C ASP A 148 -6.59 -10.53 6.89
N ARG A 149 -5.27 -10.52 6.79
CA ARG A 149 -4.52 -11.23 5.76
C ARG A 149 -3.99 -12.53 6.37
N ASP A 150 -4.08 -13.64 5.64
CA ASP A 150 -3.45 -14.88 6.09
C ASP A 150 -1.93 -14.70 6.19
N PRO A 151 -1.34 -14.81 7.40
CA PRO A 151 0.08 -14.64 7.60
C PRO A 151 0.92 -15.77 7.02
N SER A 152 0.31 -16.91 6.68
CA SER A 152 1.02 -18.07 6.12
C SER A 152 1.33 -17.91 4.63
N SER A 153 0.58 -17.03 3.96
CA SER A 153 0.65 -16.77 2.54
C SER A 153 1.45 -15.51 2.24
N GLY A 154 2.30 -15.56 1.22
CA GLY A 154 3.04 -14.40 0.70
C GLY A 154 4.42 -14.11 1.29
N THR A 155 4.96 -12.93 0.98
CA THR A 155 6.33 -12.48 1.31
C THR A 155 6.36 -11.63 2.58
N THR A 156 7.56 -11.42 3.14
CA THR A 156 7.75 -10.50 4.27
C THR A 156 7.34 -9.07 3.90
N LEU A 157 7.66 -8.63 2.68
CA LEU A 157 7.31 -7.29 2.20
C LEU A 157 5.79 -7.09 2.12
N GLN A 158 5.05 -8.11 1.70
CA GLN A 158 3.58 -8.06 1.66
C GLN A 158 2.99 -7.89 3.06
N GLU A 159 3.49 -8.64 4.04
CA GLU A 159 3.01 -8.51 5.42
C GLU A 159 3.30 -7.11 5.99
N VAL A 160 4.52 -6.58 5.80
CA VAL A 160 4.89 -5.23 6.22
C VAL A 160 4.01 -4.17 5.54
N SER A 161 3.82 -4.29 4.24
CA SER A 161 3.03 -3.33 3.45
C SER A 161 1.55 -3.38 3.81
N PHE A 162 1.01 -4.56 4.17
CA PHE A 162 -0.37 -4.72 4.63
C PHE A 162 -0.64 -3.85 5.85
N TRP A 163 0.17 -4.00 6.91
CA TRP A 163 -0.02 -3.26 8.16
C TRP A 163 0.13 -1.75 7.97
N LEU A 164 1.12 -1.32 7.18
CA LEU A 164 1.33 0.10 6.86
C LEU A 164 0.17 0.70 6.05
N ASN A 165 -0.34 -0.04 5.07
CA ASN A 165 -1.48 0.43 4.27
C ASN A 165 -2.78 0.41 5.10
N LEU A 166 -2.95 -0.58 5.99
CA LEU A 166 -4.12 -0.69 6.86
C LEU A 166 -4.15 0.48 7.84
N GLU A 167 -3.01 0.86 8.41
CA GLU A 167 -2.89 2.06 9.24
C GLU A 167 -3.36 3.30 8.47
N ARG A 168 -2.83 3.53 7.27
CA ARG A 168 -3.22 4.69 6.44
C ARG A 168 -4.71 4.68 6.10
N ALA A 169 -5.27 3.52 5.77
CA ALA A 169 -6.68 3.39 5.44
C ALA A 169 -7.58 3.68 6.67
N LEU A 170 -7.22 3.16 7.84
CA LEU A 170 -7.95 3.41 9.09
C LEU A 170 -7.83 4.87 9.54
N LEU A 171 -6.65 5.51 9.37
CA LEU A 171 -6.47 6.93 9.66
C LEU A 171 -7.32 7.82 8.73
N ARG A 172 -7.33 7.55 7.43
CA ARG A 172 -8.22 8.24 6.48
C ARG A 172 -9.68 8.06 6.84
N LEU A 173 -10.05 6.87 7.29
CA LEU A 173 -11.41 6.60 7.74
C LEU A 173 -11.76 7.38 9.01
N GLN A 174 -10.82 7.50 9.95
CA GLN A 174 -10.97 8.34 11.13
C GLN A 174 -11.18 9.81 10.74
N GLU A 175 -10.37 10.36 9.84
CA GLU A 175 -10.54 11.72 9.31
C GLU A 175 -11.92 11.90 8.66
N ARG A 176 -12.36 10.94 7.83
CA ARG A 176 -13.71 10.98 7.22
C ARG A 176 -14.82 10.90 8.27
N ARG A 177 -14.65 10.17 9.37
CA ARG A 177 -15.60 10.14 10.50
C ARG A 177 -15.65 11.46 11.24
N GLU A 178 -14.53 12.15 11.36
CA GLU A 178 -14.42 13.46 12.00
C GLU A 178 -14.93 14.60 11.10
N SER A 179 -15.29 14.31 9.84
CA SER A 179 -15.92 15.28 8.93
C SER A 179 -17.23 15.84 9.49
N GLN A 180 -17.46 17.13 9.21
CA GLN A 180 -18.61 17.85 9.73
C GLN A 180 -19.93 17.24 9.24
N GLU A 181 -19.99 16.74 8.01
CA GLU A 181 -21.16 16.12 7.42
C GLU A 181 -21.56 14.83 8.15
N VAL A 182 -20.58 14.01 8.51
CA VAL A 182 -20.81 12.75 9.24
C VAL A 182 -21.22 13.03 10.68
N GLN A 183 -20.51 13.94 11.37
CA GLN A 183 -20.86 14.37 12.73
C GLN A 183 -22.28 14.93 12.80
N LEU A 184 -22.64 15.84 11.88
CA LEU A 184 -23.96 16.43 11.82
C LEU A 184 -25.05 15.38 11.56
N THR A 185 -24.79 14.39 10.68
CA THR A 185 -25.73 13.29 10.44
C THR A 185 -25.98 12.46 11.70
N LEU A 186 -24.93 12.19 12.48
CA LEU A 186 -25.05 11.47 13.75
C LEU A 186 -25.79 12.29 14.82
N GLU A 187 -25.54 13.60 14.88
CA GLU A 187 -26.24 14.53 15.79
C GLU A 187 -27.73 14.63 15.49
N VAL A 188 -28.12 14.74 14.21
CA VAL A 188 -29.53 14.76 13.77
C VAL A 188 -30.25 13.49 14.21
N LEU A 189 -29.64 12.32 14.00
CA LEU A 189 -30.21 11.05 14.41
C LEU A 189 -30.29 10.88 15.94
N LYS A 190 -29.32 11.43 16.69
CA LYS A 190 -29.35 11.47 18.15
C LYS A 190 -30.49 12.36 18.68
N HIS A 191 -30.71 13.51 18.05
CA HIS A 191 -31.81 14.42 18.38
C HIS A 191 -33.18 13.78 18.11
N GLY A 192 -33.33 13.07 16.98
CA GLY A 192 -34.53 12.31 16.63
C GLY A 192 -34.84 11.08 17.52
N LYS A 193 -34.21 10.96 18.70
CA LYS A 193 -34.33 9.85 19.67
C LYS A 193 -34.08 8.46 19.09
N ARG A 194 -33.29 8.36 18.02
CA ARG A 194 -32.92 7.07 17.43
C ARG A 194 -31.62 6.56 18.05
N PHE A 195 -31.75 5.96 19.24
CA PHE A 195 -30.61 5.49 20.05
C PHE A 195 -29.72 4.43 19.37
N HIS A 196 -30.12 3.86 18.23
CA HIS A 196 -29.26 3.00 17.41
C HIS A 196 -28.02 3.72 16.86
N THR A 197 -27.93 5.06 16.86
CA THR A 197 -26.68 5.76 16.50
C THR A 197 -25.59 5.67 17.55
N VAL A 198 -25.94 5.36 18.81
CA VAL A 198 -24.94 5.07 19.85
C VAL A 198 -24.15 3.81 19.48
N SER A 199 -24.73 2.91 18.67
CA SER A 199 -24.05 1.72 18.16
C SER A 199 -23.04 2.04 17.05
N PHE A 200 -23.07 3.21 16.40
CA PHE A 200 -22.05 3.56 15.38
C PHE A 200 -20.64 3.60 15.97
N ASP A 201 -20.49 4.15 17.18
CA ASP A 201 -19.18 4.26 17.85
C ASP A 201 -18.69 2.91 18.39
N THR A 202 -19.61 2.04 18.83
CA THR A 202 -19.28 0.72 19.38
C THR A 202 -19.14 -0.36 18.31
N ASP A 203 -19.97 -0.33 17.26
CA ASP A 203 -20.08 -1.40 16.26
C ASP A 203 -19.03 -1.29 15.15
N THR A 204 -18.44 -0.11 14.94
CA THR A 204 -17.42 0.07 13.89
C THR A 204 -16.12 -0.66 14.20
N GLY A 205 -15.79 -0.85 15.49
CA GLY A 205 -14.52 -1.46 15.92
C GLY A 205 -13.28 -0.65 15.52
N LEU A 206 -13.46 0.58 15.01
CA LEU A 206 -12.40 1.40 14.43
C LEU A 206 -11.31 1.71 15.45
N LYS A 207 -11.68 2.05 16.68
CA LYS A 207 -10.71 2.34 17.75
C LYS A 207 -9.84 1.13 18.09
N GLN A 208 -10.47 -0.05 18.25
CA GLN A 208 -9.73 -1.29 18.53
C GLN A 208 -8.81 -1.69 17.37
N ALA A 209 -9.28 -1.53 16.13
CA ALA A 209 -8.48 -1.78 14.95
C ALA A 209 -7.27 -0.83 14.86
N LEU A 210 -7.47 0.48 15.10
CA LEU A 210 -6.39 1.46 15.15
C LEU A 210 -5.38 1.16 16.25
N ASP A 211 -5.83 0.82 17.46
CA ASP A 211 -4.94 0.49 18.58
C ASP A 211 -4.10 -0.77 18.25
N THR A 212 -4.72 -1.79 17.65
CA THR A 212 -4.04 -3.02 17.23
C THR A 212 -3.02 -2.74 16.12
N VAL A 213 -3.42 -1.98 15.11
CA VAL A 213 -2.55 -1.64 13.98
C VAL A 213 -1.40 -0.76 14.43
N ASN A 214 -1.61 0.23 15.29
CA ASN A 214 -0.54 1.08 15.84
C ASN A 214 0.49 0.26 16.65
N ASP A 215 0.01 -0.68 17.46
CA ASP A 215 0.86 -1.60 18.21
C ASP A 215 1.69 -2.48 17.25
N HIS A 216 1.06 -3.08 16.25
CA HIS A 216 1.75 -3.91 15.25
C HIS A 216 2.70 -3.09 14.37
N ASN A 217 2.35 -1.84 14.07
CA ASN A 217 3.16 -0.96 13.25
C ASN A 217 4.44 -0.50 13.96
N THR A 218 4.51 -0.61 15.29
CA THR A 218 5.78 -0.45 16.03
C THR A 218 6.82 -1.48 15.56
N LEU A 219 6.39 -2.66 15.12
CA LEU A 219 7.23 -3.68 14.49
C LEU A 219 7.36 -3.49 12.98
N MET A 220 6.27 -3.18 12.27
CA MET A 220 6.27 -3.15 10.80
C MET A 220 6.89 -1.88 10.20
N LYS A 221 6.85 -0.76 10.93
CA LYS A 221 7.48 0.49 10.51
C LYS A 221 9.00 0.36 10.48
N ASP A 222 9.60 0.89 9.42
CA ASP A 222 11.05 0.88 9.17
C ASP A 222 11.66 -0.54 9.18
N PHE A 223 10.88 -1.56 8.78
CA PHE A 223 11.36 -2.95 8.74
C PHE A 223 12.46 -3.12 7.68
N PRO A 224 13.67 -3.59 8.04
CA PRO A 224 14.83 -3.62 7.15
C PRO A 224 14.85 -4.82 6.18
N VAL A 225 13.72 -5.11 5.53
CA VAL A 225 13.64 -6.21 4.53
C VAL A 225 14.22 -5.80 3.18
N ASN A 226 14.16 -4.50 2.85
CA ASN A 226 14.68 -3.98 1.58
C ASN A 226 16.18 -4.21 1.43
N ASP A 227 16.93 -4.15 2.53
CA ASP A 227 18.37 -4.43 2.53
C ASP A 227 18.68 -5.89 2.22
N LEU A 228 17.78 -6.82 2.56
CA LEU A 228 17.91 -8.23 2.19
C LEU A 228 17.56 -8.44 0.72
N LEU A 229 16.45 -7.84 0.25
CA LEU A 229 15.96 -8.04 -1.11
C LEU A 229 16.82 -7.36 -2.18
N SER A 230 17.54 -6.30 -1.83
CA SER A 230 18.48 -5.59 -2.71
C SER A 230 19.93 -6.06 -2.59
N ALA A 231 20.21 -7.05 -1.74
CA ALA A 231 21.57 -7.52 -1.53
C ALA A 231 22.10 -8.25 -2.76
N THR A 232 23.27 -7.82 -3.26
CA THR A 232 23.97 -8.43 -4.38
C THR A 232 25.15 -9.32 -3.96
N GLU A 233 25.55 -9.23 -2.69
CA GLU A 233 26.72 -9.89 -2.12
C GLU A 233 26.34 -10.66 -0.84
N LEU A 234 27.03 -11.77 -0.58
CA LEU A 234 26.79 -12.60 0.60
C LEU A 234 27.04 -11.84 1.91
N GLU A 235 28.06 -10.97 1.95
CA GLU A 235 28.36 -10.16 3.12
C GLU A 235 27.25 -9.14 3.41
N ARG A 236 26.61 -8.61 2.36
CA ARG A 236 25.45 -7.73 2.50
C ARG A 236 24.22 -8.49 3.01
N ILE A 237 23.97 -9.70 2.52
CA ILE A 237 22.91 -10.59 3.05
C ILE A 237 23.11 -10.81 4.56
N ARG A 238 24.33 -11.13 5.00
CA ARG A 238 24.66 -11.34 6.42
C ARG A 238 24.33 -10.10 7.27
N ARG A 239 24.71 -8.90 6.80
CA ARG A 239 24.42 -7.64 7.49
C ARG A 239 22.91 -7.35 7.55
N SER A 240 22.19 -7.58 6.47
CA SER A 240 20.73 -7.41 6.41
C SER A 240 20.01 -8.36 7.37
N LEU A 241 20.44 -9.62 7.48
CA LEU A 241 19.90 -10.57 8.46
C LEU A 241 20.13 -10.11 9.91
N LEU A 242 21.33 -9.59 10.22
CA LEU A 242 21.60 -9.02 11.55
C LEU A 242 20.72 -7.82 11.86
N ALA A 243 20.49 -6.93 10.87
CA ALA A 243 19.59 -5.79 11.02
C ALA A 243 18.15 -6.25 11.28
N ILE A 244 17.67 -7.24 10.51
CA ILE A 244 16.35 -7.85 10.69
C ILE A 244 16.21 -8.45 12.10
N PHE A 245 17.16 -9.28 12.56
CA PHE A 245 17.10 -9.88 13.90
C PHE A 245 17.20 -8.86 15.03
N ASN A 246 17.96 -7.78 14.86
CA ASN A 246 17.97 -6.68 15.81
C ASN A 246 16.61 -5.96 15.86
N HIS A 247 15.98 -5.75 14.71
CA HIS A 247 14.65 -5.15 14.63
C HIS A 247 13.57 -6.03 15.27
N PHE A 248 13.68 -7.35 15.15
CA PHE A 248 12.80 -8.32 15.81
C PHE A 248 12.76 -8.20 17.35
N ARG A 249 13.75 -7.56 17.99
CA ARG A 249 13.68 -7.29 19.44
C ARG A 249 12.46 -6.45 19.82
N LYS A 250 11.95 -5.63 18.90
CA LYS A 250 10.73 -4.83 19.06
C LYS A 250 9.46 -5.68 19.23
N ILE A 251 9.48 -6.97 18.85
CA ILE A 251 8.32 -7.86 19.10
C ILE A 251 7.97 -7.89 20.59
N LYS A 252 8.96 -7.84 21.48
CA LYS A 252 8.72 -7.88 22.94
C LYS A 252 7.89 -6.71 23.47
N SER A 253 7.93 -5.57 22.78
CA SER A 253 7.17 -4.37 23.13
C SER A 253 5.81 -4.28 22.44
N THR A 254 5.49 -5.23 21.55
CA THR A 254 4.23 -5.27 20.80
C THR A 254 3.39 -6.47 21.21
N LYS A 255 2.08 -6.41 21.01
CA LYS A 255 1.15 -7.54 21.17
C LYS A 255 1.03 -8.39 19.90
N TYR A 256 2.09 -8.39 19.06
CA TYR A 256 2.08 -9.13 17.80
C TYR A 256 1.95 -10.65 18.06
N PRO A 257 0.96 -11.34 17.47
CA PRO A 257 0.68 -12.74 17.80
C PRO A 257 1.87 -13.66 17.50
N THR A 258 2.20 -14.56 18.42
CA THR A 258 3.35 -15.48 18.31
C THR A 258 3.30 -16.34 17.04
N PHE A 259 2.12 -16.87 16.69
CA PHE A 259 1.94 -17.65 15.48
C PHE A 259 2.26 -16.83 14.22
N ARG A 260 1.80 -15.57 14.18
CA ARG A 260 2.05 -14.63 13.10
C ARG A 260 3.53 -14.26 12.99
N ALA A 261 4.21 -14.14 14.12
CA ALA A 261 5.66 -13.92 14.18
C ALA A 261 6.44 -15.10 13.58
N LEU A 262 6.06 -16.34 13.91
CA LEU A 262 6.68 -17.53 13.33
C LEU A 262 6.50 -17.57 11.80
N LYS A 263 5.31 -17.24 11.31
CA LYS A 263 5.04 -17.15 9.86
C LYS A 263 5.82 -16.04 9.18
N LEU A 264 5.99 -14.89 9.83
CA LEU A 264 6.85 -13.82 9.32
C LEU A 264 8.31 -14.30 9.19
N VAL A 265 8.83 -15.02 10.18
CA VAL A 265 10.18 -15.60 10.13
C VAL A 265 10.28 -16.65 9.01
N GLU A 266 9.25 -17.46 8.81
CA GLU A 266 9.18 -18.43 7.72
C GLU A 266 9.23 -17.73 6.34
N ALA A 267 8.49 -16.64 6.17
CA ALA A 267 8.54 -15.81 4.97
C ALA A 267 9.94 -15.20 4.73
N ILE A 268 10.60 -14.71 5.78
CA ILE A 268 11.98 -14.18 5.70
C ILE A 268 12.96 -15.28 5.27
N SER A 269 12.77 -16.51 5.75
CA SER A 269 13.59 -17.66 5.34
C SER A 269 13.43 -17.99 3.85
N ARG A 270 12.20 -17.92 3.33
CA ARG A 270 11.93 -18.07 1.89
C ARG A 270 12.57 -16.94 1.08
N ASP A 271 12.41 -15.69 1.52
CA ASP A 271 13.00 -14.52 0.88
C ASP A 271 14.54 -14.62 0.86
N LEU A 272 15.16 -15.08 1.96
CA LEU A 272 16.59 -15.35 2.04
C LEU A 272 17.02 -16.43 1.04
N SER A 273 16.29 -17.54 0.96
CA SER A 273 16.61 -18.64 0.04
C SER A 273 16.54 -18.19 -1.41
N ASN A 274 15.53 -17.39 -1.77
CA ASN A 274 15.40 -16.79 -3.09
C ASN A 274 16.57 -15.83 -3.40
N GLN A 275 16.98 -15.01 -2.44
CA GLN A 275 18.13 -14.12 -2.62
C GLN A 275 19.46 -14.87 -2.73
N LEU A 276 19.65 -15.94 -1.95
CA LEU A 276 20.83 -16.80 -2.07
C LEU A 276 20.92 -17.46 -3.45
N LEU A 277 19.80 -17.93 -4.01
CA LEU A 277 19.74 -18.45 -5.38
C LEU A 277 20.11 -17.37 -6.41
N LYS A 278 19.54 -16.16 -6.29
CA LYS A 278 19.88 -15.02 -7.16
C LYS A 278 21.35 -14.63 -7.10
N VAL A 279 21.99 -14.69 -5.93
CA VAL A 279 23.43 -14.42 -5.79
C VAL A 279 24.25 -15.55 -6.39
N ARG A 280 23.84 -16.81 -6.20
CA ARG A 280 24.54 -17.98 -6.78
C ARG A 280 24.55 -17.97 -8.31
N GLU A 281 23.47 -17.54 -8.96
CA GLU A 281 23.39 -17.42 -10.42
C GLU A 281 24.21 -16.27 -11.00
N ARG A 282 24.68 -15.34 -10.14
CA ARG A 282 25.49 -14.18 -10.54
C ARG A 282 27.00 -14.40 -10.40
N VAL A 283 27.42 -15.40 -9.61
CA VAL A 283 28.82 -15.82 -9.44
C VAL A 283 29.16 -16.84 -10.53
#